data_AF-A0AAV2QU51-F1
#
_entry.id   AF-A0AAV2QU51-F1
#
_cell.length_a   1.000
_cell.length_b   1.000
_cell.length_c   1.000
_cell.angle_alpha   90.00
_cell.angle_beta   90.00
_cell.angle_gamma   90.00
#
_symmetry.space_group_name_H-M   'P 1'
#
loop_
_entity.id
_entity.type
_entity.pdbx_description
1 polymer ?
#
loop_
_entity_poly.entity_id
_entity_poly.type
_entity_poly.pdbx_seq_one_letter_code
_entity_poly.pdbx_strand_id
1 'polypeptide(L)'
;ETSSQHAKAHMAQPGQEYDHHAHALECAVAAFVTSNIDKQDLSKNAEEVSQQIWATLYDYPNLKSCQGLEQYIKDCVRLSWGLANQTPPFVIDYEQRTYKKDLHIRFHNSDPESNTIKTYLWPALLEGSGGPTVQKAVVIT
;
A
#
# COMPACT_ATOMS: atom_id res chain seq x y z
N GLU A 1 7.72 -29.63 -53.33
CA GLU A 1 8.79 -30.29 -52.55
C GLU A 1 9.76 -29.22 -52.10
N THR A 2 10.05 -28.91 -50.83
CA THR A 2 9.61 -29.44 -49.53
C THR A 2 10.02 -28.38 -48.47
N SER A 3 9.19 -28.23 -47.45
CA SER A 3 9.38 -27.72 -46.06
C SER A 3 10.79 -27.31 -45.60
N SER A 4 10.99 -26.32 -44.70
CA SER A 4 10.42 -26.37 -43.35
C SER A 4 10.58 -25.04 -42.60
N GLN A 5 9.44 -24.50 -42.16
CA GLN A 5 9.31 -23.44 -41.15
C GLN A 5 9.70 -24.00 -39.78
N HIS A 6 10.69 -23.41 -39.12
CA HIS A 6 10.90 -23.62 -37.69
C HIS A 6 9.95 -22.69 -36.90
N ALA A 7 8.72 -23.16 -36.70
CA ALA A 7 7.81 -22.59 -35.72
C ALA A 7 8.34 -22.92 -34.32
N LYS A 8 8.80 -21.91 -33.58
CA LYS A 8 8.94 -22.01 -32.13
C LYS A 8 7.54 -22.11 -31.53
N ALA A 9 7.15 -23.31 -31.11
CA ALA A 9 5.98 -23.51 -30.28
C ALA A 9 6.18 -22.74 -28.98
N HIS A 10 5.50 -21.61 -28.84
CA HIS A 10 5.27 -20.98 -27.55
C HIS A 10 4.30 -21.89 -26.81
N MET A 11 4.83 -22.69 -25.88
CA MET A 11 4.01 -23.51 -24.99
C MET A 11 3.10 -22.57 -24.19
N ALA A 12 1.82 -22.55 -24.57
CA ALA A 12 0.77 -21.92 -23.79
C ALA A 12 0.79 -22.56 -22.39
N GLN A 13 0.90 -21.71 -21.37
CA GLN A 13 0.71 -22.13 -19.99
C GLN A 13 -0.72 -22.67 -19.83
N PRO A 14 -0.93 -23.76 -19.08
CA PRO A 14 -2.22 -24.42 -18.97
C PRO A 14 -3.25 -23.46 -18.37
N GLY A 15 -4.44 -23.43 -18.97
CA GLY A 15 -5.52 -22.53 -18.60
C GLY A 15 -5.92 -22.70 -17.14
N GLN A 16 -5.83 -21.60 -16.38
CA GLN A 16 -6.66 -21.44 -15.19
C GLN A 16 -8.12 -21.45 -15.67
N GLU A 17 -8.88 -22.48 -15.35
CA GLU A 17 -10.34 -22.41 -15.37
C GLU A 17 -10.75 -21.19 -14.54
N TYR A 18 -11.31 -20.19 -15.21
CA TYR A 18 -11.82 -18.99 -14.56
C TYR A 18 -13.08 -19.39 -13.80
N ASP A 19 -12.93 -19.70 -12.51
CA ASP A 19 -14.06 -20.04 -11.65
C ASP A 19 -14.91 -18.79 -11.38
N HIS A 20 -15.98 -18.66 -12.17
CA HIS A 20 -16.93 -17.57 -12.07
C HIS A 20 -17.58 -17.48 -10.68
N HIS A 21 -17.77 -18.61 -9.99
CA HIS A 21 -18.37 -18.63 -8.66
C HIS A 21 -17.38 -18.13 -7.61
N ALA A 22 -16.10 -18.51 -7.71
CA ALA A 22 -15.05 -17.97 -6.85
C ALA A 22 -14.93 -16.45 -7.01
N HIS A 23 -14.90 -15.95 -8.25
CA HIS A 23 -14.83 -14.51 -8.51
C HIS A 23 -16.06 -13.76 -7.98
N ALA A 24 -17.27 -14.28 -8.19
CA ALA A 24 -18.49 -13.69 -7.67
C ALA A 24 -18.49 -13.62 -6.13
N LEU A 25 -17.98 -14.67 -5.47
CA LEU A 25 -17.84 -14.72 -4.02
C LEU A 25 -16.82 -13.67 -3.54
N GLU A 26 -15.66 -13.56 -4.19
CA GLU A 26 -14.64 -12.54 -3.87
C GLU A 26 -15.21 -11.12 -3.99
N CYS A 27 -15.95 -10.81 -5.06
CA CYS A 27 -16.60 -9.53 -5.22
C CYS A 27 -17.62 -9.25 -4.10
N ALA A 28 -18.41 -10.25 -3.71
CA ALA A 28 -19.40 -10.11 -2.65
C ALA A 28 -18.73 -9.86 -1.28
N VAL A 29 -17.65 -10.59 -0.98
CA VAL A 29 -16.86 -10.42 0.23
C VAL A 29 -16.22 -9.03 0.26
N ALA A 30 -15.58 -8.61 -0.83
CA ALA A 30 -14.96 -7.30 -0.95
C ALA A 30 -15.97 -6.15 -0.75
N ALA A 31 -17.14 -6.26 -1.37
CA ALA A 31 -18.22 -5.29 -1.20
C ALA A 31 -18.73 -5.25 0.26
N PHE A 32 -18.90 -6.42 0.89
CA PHE A 32 -19.31 -6.51 2.28
C PHE A 32 -18.29 -5.85 3.22
N VAL A 33 -17.01 -6.19 3.08
CA VAL A 33 -15.94 -5.64 3.92
C VAL A 33 -15.85 -4.13 3.72
N THR A 34 -15.83 -3.65 2.48
CA THR A 34 -15.78 -2.22 2.16
C THR A 34 -16.95 -1.46 2.79
N SER A 35 -18.17 -2.02 2.73
CA SER A 35 -19.38 -1.41 3.31
C SER A 35 -19.42 -1.44 4.85
N ASN A 36 -18.54 -2.20 5.49
CA ASN A 36 -18.49 -2.36 6.95
C ASN A 36 -17.14 -1.91 7.55
N ILE A 37 -16.31 -1.18 6.80
CA ILE A 37 -15.02 -0.65 7.25
C ILE A 37 -15.13 0.06 8.61
N ASP A 38 -16.17 0.89 8.78
CA ASP A 38 -16.37 1.70 10.00
C ASP A 38 -16.92 0.91 11.19
N LYS A 39 -17.49 -0.28 10.96
CA LYS A 39 -18.11 -1.10 12.02
C LYS A 39 -17.17 -2.15 12.59
N GLN A 40 -16.07 -2.44 11.89
CA GLN A 40 -15.12 -3.45 12.34
C GLN A 40 -14.46 -3.03 13.66
N ASP A 41 -14.42 -3.96 14.62
CA ASP A 41 -13.64 -3.81 15.84
C ASP A 41 -12.15 -4.04 15.52
N LEU A 42 -11.35 -3.01 15.77
CA LEU A 42 -9.90 -3.00 15.52
C LEU A 42 -9.09 -2.90 16.82
N SER A 43 -9.72 -3.12 17.98
CA SER A 43 -9.07 -2.98 19.30
C SER A 43 -7.83 -3.86 19.41
N LYS A 44 -7.90 -5.10 18.95
CA LYS A 44 -6.76 -6.03 18.93
C LYS A 44 -5.60 -5.51 18.06
N ASN A 45 -5.89 -5.00 16.87
CA ASN A 45 -4.87 -4.43 15.99
C ASN A 45 -4.22 -3.19 16.62
N ALA A 46 -5.01 -2.34 17.27
CA ALA A 46 -4.50 -1.17 17.99
C ALA A 46 -3.60 -1.57 19.17
N GLU A 47 -3.95 -2.62 19.92
CA GLU A 47 -3.12 -3.17 20.99
C GLU A 47 -1.79 -3.72 20.47
N GLU A 48 -1.81 -4.51 19.39
CA GLU A 48 -0.60 -5.08 18.77
C GLU A 48 0.35 -3.97 18.26
N VAL A 49 -0.19 -2.96 17.58
CA VAL A 49 0.61 -1.81 17.11
C VAL A 49 1.17 -1.03 18.30
N SER A 50 0.35 -0.80 19.33
CA SER A 50 0.80 -0.11 20.55
C SER A 50 1.96 -0.86 21.21
N GLN A 51 1.87 -2.18 21.35
CA GLN A 51 2.94 -3.01 21.93
C GLN A 51 4.26 -2.87 21.18
N GLN A 52 4.23 -2.86 19.84
CA GLN A 52 5.42 -2.64 19.03
C GLN A 52 6.02 -1.25 19.25
N ILE A 53 5.19 -0.21 19.26
CA ILE A 53 5.63 1.17 19.54
C ILE A 53 6.29 1.25 20.92
N TRP A 54 5.69 0.61 21.94
CA TRP A 54 6.23 0.57 23.30
C TRP A 54 7.54 -0.20 23.42
N ALA A 55 7.74 -1.24 22.63
CA ALA A 55 8.99 -1.96 22.57
C ALA A 55 10.08 -1.12 21.89
N THR A 56 9.74 -0.34 20.86
CA THR A 56 10.67 0.56 20.17
C THR A 56 11.03 1.80 21.00
N LEU A 57 10.05 2.40 21.67
CA LEU A 57 10.20 3.63 22.47
C LEU A 57 10.34 3.32 23.97
N TYR A 58 11.09 2.26 24.31
CA TYR A 58 11.19 1.74 25.68
C TYR A 58 11.74 2.78 26.68
N ASP A 59 12.58 3.71 26.23
CA ASP A 59 13.14 4.81 27.03
C ASP A 59 12.13 5.93 27.35
N TYR A 60 10.92 5.89 26.78
CA TYR A 60 9.89 6.92 26.91
C TYR A 60 8.58 6.38 27.52
N PRO A 61 8.59 5.87 28.76
CA PRO A 61 7.44 5.19 29.36
C PRO A 61 6.20 6.09 29.50
N ASN A 62 6.39 7.40 29.62
CA ASN A 62 5.30 8.39 29.73
C ASN A 62 4.43 8.47 28.47
N LEU A 63 4.92 7.98 27.32
CA LEU A 63 4.12 7.95 26.10
C LEU A 63 2.97 6.94 26.18
N LYS A 64 3.08 5.89 27.01
CA LYS A 64 2.04 4.88 27.18
C LYS A 64 0.75 5.42 27.80
N SER A 65 0.85 6.48 28.60
CA SER A 65 -0.30 7.16 29.23
C SER A 65 -0.74 8.40 28.47
N CYS A 66 -0.10 8.72 27.34
CA CYS A 66 -0.48 9.85 26.51
C CYS A 66 -1.74 9.51 25.71
N GLN A 67 -2.89 9.99 26.18
CA GLN A 67 -4.19 9.77 25.52
C GLN A 67 -4.19 10.23 24.05
N GLY A 68 -3.51 11.34 23.74
CA GLY A 68 -3.40 11.83 22.37
C GLY A 68 -2.65 10.87 21.45
N LEU A 69 -1.58 10.25 21.94
CA LEU A 69 -0.84 9.24 21.19
C LEU A 69 -1.65 7.95 21.05
N GLU A 70 -2.33 7.52 22.11
CA GLU A 70 -3.22 6.35 22.06
C GLU A 70 -4.33 6.53 21.00
N GLN A 71 -4.98 7.70 20.97
CA GLN A 71 -5.99 8.02 19.98
C GLN A 71 -5.38 8.05 18.57
N TYR A 72 -4.23 8.69 18.40
CA TYR A 72 -3.53 8.73 17.11
C TYR A 72 -3.21 7.33 16.58
N ILE A 73 -2.79 6.40 17.44
CA ILE A 73 -2.55 5.00 17.05
C ILE A 73 -3.84 4.35 16.55
N LYS A 74 -4.96 4.53 17.27
CA LYS A 74 -6.27 3.99 16.87
C LYS A 74 -6.72 4.56 15.52
N ASP A 75 -6.53 5.86 15.30
CA ASP A 75 -6.86 6.52 14.05
C ASP A 75 -5.99 5.99 12.89
N CYS A 76 -4.68 5.80 13.11
CA CYS A 76 -3.78 5.19 12.13
C CYS A 76 -4.20 3.76 11.75
N VAL A 77 -4.56 2.94 12.74
CA VAL A 77 -5.01 1.57 12.50
C VAL A 77 -6.33 1.55 11.73
N ARG A 78 -7.28 2.42 12.10
CA ARG A 78 -8.55 2.56 11.37
C ARG A 78 -8.32 2.99 9.92
N LEU A 79 -7.47 3.99 9.69
CA LEU A 79 -7.13 4.46 8.36
C LEU A 79 -6.48 3.33 7.54
N SER A 80 -5.52 2.61 8.13
CA SER A 80 -4.83 1.50 7.46
C SER A 80 -5.80 0.38 7.08
N TRP A 81 -6.73 0.03 7.97
CA TRP A 81 -7.82 -0.92 7.67
C TRP A 81 -8.69 -0.43 6.51
N GLY A 82 -9.06 0.85 6.53
CA GLY A 82 -9.86 1.46 5.48
C GLY A 82 -9.18 1.43 4.11
N LEU A 83 -7.88 1.68 4.05
CA LEU A 83 -7.08 1.67 2.82
C LEU A 83 -6.84 0.26 2.27
N ALA A 84 -6.56 -0.69 3.16
CA ALA A 84 -6.24 -2.07 2.77
C ALA A 84 -7.43 -2.87 2.24
N ASN A 85 -8.66 -2.48 2.62
CA ASN A 85 -9.88 -3.21 2.25
C ASN A 85 -10.67 -2.56 1.11
N GLN A 86 -10.08 -1.59 0.41
CA GLN A 86 -10.67 -1.04 -0.82
C GLN A 86 -10.52 -2.03 -1.98
N THR A 87 -11.33 -1.84 -3.02
CA THR A 87 -11.22 -2.62 -4.26
C THR A 87 -11.02 -1.66 -5.43
N PRO A 88 -9.79 -1.52 -5.95
CA PRO A 88 -8.55 -2.20 -5.54
C PRO A 88 -7.97 -1.62 -4.22
N PRO A 89 -7.12 -2.38 -3.50
CA PRO A 89 -6.55 -1.93 -2.23
C PRO A 89 -5.53 -0.81 -2.45
N PHE A 90 -5.44 0.13 -1.52
CA PHE A 90 -4.43 1.18 -1.60
C PHE A 90 -3.06 0.68 -1.15
N VAL A 91 -2.02 1.03 -1.91
CA VAL A 91 -0.65 0.55 -1.70
C VAL A 91 0.30 1.73 -1.53
N ILE A 92 1.25 1.57 -0.61
CA ILE A 92 2.30 2.56 -0.34
C ILE A 92 3.51 2.24 -1.24
N ASP A 93 4.04 3.24 -1.95
CA ASP A 93 5.29 3.13 -2.73
C ASP A 93 6.35 4.10 -2.20
N TYR A 94 7.54 3.56 -1.91
CA TYR A 94 8.71 4.30 -1.44
C TYR A 94 10.04 3.69 -1.92
N GLU A 95 9.98 2.85 -2.96
CA GLU A 95 11.15 2.08 -3.42
C GLU A 95 11.85 2.73 -4.62
N GLN A 96 11.18 3.64 -5.34
CA GLN A 96 11.80 4.28 -6.50
C GLN A 96 13.05 5.07 -6.09
N ARG A 97 14.07 5.04 -6.95
CA ARG A 97 15.32 5.78 -6.75
C ARG A 97 15.50 6.94 -7.72
N THR A 98 14.55 7.09 -8.65
CA THR A 98 14.55 8.14 -9.66
C THR A 98 13.26 8.95 -9.57
N TYR A 99 13.39 10.29 -9.59
CA TYR A 99 12.29 11.23 -9.57
C TYR A 99 11.37 11.02 -10.78
N LYS A 100 10.07 10.92 -10.52
CA LYS A 100 9.01 10.83 -11.52
C LYS A 100 7.95 11.86 -11.14
N LYS A 101 7.69 12.83 -12.02
CA LYS A 101 6.78 13.95 -11.73
C LYS A 101 5.35 13.49 -11.39
N ASP A 102 4.93 12.36 -11.92
CA ASP A 102 3.59 11.81 -11.69
C ASP A 102 3.47 11.13 -10.33
N LEU A 103 4.59 10.65 -9.76
CA LEU A 103 4.61 9.96 -8.47
C LEU A 103 5.13 10.83 -7.33
N HIS A 104 5.96 11.84 -7.62
CA HIS A 104 6.77 12.53 -6.61
C HIS A 104 6.64 14.06 -6.68
N ILE A 105 6.65 14.69 -5.51
CA ILE A 105 6.82 16.12 -5.30
C ILE A 105 8.15 16.32 -4.59
N ARG A 106 8.93 17.31 -5.04
CA ARG A 106 10.22 17.65 -4.43
C ARG A 106 9.97 18.48 -3.18
N PHE A 107 10.67 18.16 -2.10
CA PHE A 107 10.72 19.03 -0.93
C PHE A 107 11.46 20.33 -1.27
N HIS A 108 11.10 21.45 -0.64
CA HIS A 108 11.49 22.79 -1.08
C HIS A 108 13.00 23.06 -1.11
N ASN A 109 13.82 22.26 -0.43
CA ASN A 109 15.28 22.38 -0.41
C ASN A 109 16.01 21.35 -1.29
N SER A 110 15.27 20.61 -2.12
CA SER A 110 15.84 19.56 -2.97
C SER A 110 16.55 20.15 -4.19
N ASP A 111 17.58 19.47 -4.68
CA ASP A 111 18.27 19.87 -5.92
C ASP A 111 17.34 19.62 -7.12
N PRO A 112 16.91 20.67 -7.87
CA PRO A 112 16.00 20.51 -9.00
C PRO A 112 16.65 19.83 -10.21
N GLU A 113 17.97 19.85 -10.34
CA GLU A 113 18.71 19.30 -11.49
C GLU A 113 18.97 17.79 -11.33
N SER A 114 19.06 17.32 -10.08
CA SER A 114 19.20 15.90 -9.76
C SER A 114 17.85 15.17 -9.87
N ASN A 115 17.82 14.00 -10.51
CA ASN A 115 16.67 13.09 -10.46
C ASN A 115 16.88 11.94 -9.47
N THR A 116 18.01 11.86 -8.79
CA THR A 116 18.29 10.76 -7.86
C THR A 116 17.61 11.02 -6.53
N ILE A 117 16.73 10.11 -6.08
CA ILE A 117 16.07 10.24 -4.78
C ILE A 117 17.04 9.81 -3.69
N LYS A 118 17.36 10.74 -2.79
CA LYS A 118 18.21 10.50 -1.62
C LYS A 118 17.39 9.97 -0.45
N THR A 119 16.20 10.51 -0.25
CA THR A 119 15.33 10.14 0.89
C THR A 119 13.88 10.47 0.60
N TYR A 120 12.98 9.62 1.10
CA TYR A 120 11.55 9.89 1.18
C TYR A 120 11.22 10.57 2.50
N LEU A 121 10.49 11.68 2.44
CA LEU A 121 9.87 12.32 3.60
C LEU A 121 8.45 11.80 3.81
N TRP A 122 7.77 11.47 2.73
CA TRP A 122 6.44 10.87 2.75
C TRP A 122 6.29 9.92 1.57
N PRO A 123 5.71 8.73 1.73
CA PRO A 123 5.54 7.79 0.64
C PRO A 123 4.44 8.20 -0.34
N ALA A 124 4.43 7.61 -1.54
CA ALA A 124 3.29 7.72 -2.44
C ALA A 124 2.17 6.75 -2.03
N LEU A 125 0.93 7.12 -2.31
CA LEU A 125 -0.24 6.27 -2.17
C LEU A 125 -0.83 6.01 -3.56
N LEU A 126 -1.01 4.73 -3.90
CA LEU A 126 -1.54 4.27 -5.18
C LEU A 126 -2.82 3.47 -4.97
N GLU A 127 -3.72 3.54 -5.94
CA GLU A 127 -4.91 2.68 -6.00
C GLU A 127 -4.53 1.36 -6.71
N GLY A 128 -4.25 0.30 -5.95
CA GLY A 128 -3.72 -0.97 -6.46
C GLY A 128 -2.23 -0.95 -6.80
N SER A 129 -1.66 -2.13 -7.04
CA SER A 129 -0.25 -2.25 -7.45
C SER A 129 -0.06 -1.69 -8.86
N GLY A 130 0.70 -0.59 -8.96
CA GLY A 130 0.95 0.10 -10.23
C GLY A 130 -0.23 0.87 -10.80
N GLY A 131 -1.30 1.08 -10.03
CA GLY A 131 -2.44 1.87 -10.47
C GLY A 131 -2.25 3.38 -10.30
N PRO A 132 -3.34 4.18 -10.42
CA PRO A 132 -3.28 5.62 -10.34
C PRO A 132 -2.70 6.13 -9.00
N THR A 133 -1.89 7.19 -9.08
CA THR A 133 -1.38 7.86 -7.88
C THR A 133 -2.45 8.73 -7.27
N VAL A 134 -2.82 8.41 -6.02
CA VAL A 134 -3.80 9.15 -5.24
C VAL A 134 -3.12 10.26 -4.45
N GLN A 135 -1.93 9.96 -3.90
CA GLN A 135 -1.08 10.94 -3.24
C GLN A 135 0.37 10.76 -3.69
N LYS A 136 1.00 11.85 -4.13
CA LYS A 136 2.40 11.83 -4.53
C LYS A 136 3.32 11.74 -3.30
N ALA A 137 4.40 10.99 -3.42
CA ALA A 137 5.46 10.97 -2.44
C ALA A 137 6.13 12.33 -2.32
N VAL A 138 6.63 12.66 -1.14
CA VAL A 138 7.49 13.83 -0.92
C VAL A 138 8.92 13.33 -0.81
N VAL A 139 9.81 13.80 -1.68
CA VAL A 139 11.18 13.30 -1.79
C VAL A 139 12.22 14.42 -1.75
N ILE A 140 13.41 14.07 -1.29
CA ILE A 140 14.63 14.88 -1.43
C ILE A 140 15.49 14.27 -2.54
N THR A 141 15.89 15.10 -3.50
CA THR A 141 16.72 14.73 -4.66
C THR A 141 18.11 15.34 -4.65
#